data_AF-A0A380W7B6-F1
#
_entry.id   AF-A0A380W7B6-F1
#
_cell.length_a   1.000
_cell.length_b   1.000
_cell.length_c   1.000
_cell.angle_alpha   90.00
_cell.angle_beta   90.00
_cell.angle_gamma   90.00
#
_symmetry.space_group_name_H-M   'P 1'
#
loop_
_entity.id
_entity.type
_entity.pdbx_description
1 polymer ?
#
loop_
_entity_poly.entity_id
_entity_poly.type
_entity_poly.pdbx_seq_one_letter_code
_entity_poly.pdbx_strand_id
1 'polypeptide(L)' 'MKLSAVRIWSLAALALMAFMSAGAAHAAGTLEQRRACRADAKKFCGEYIPNVRRITACMEANKQRLTPACRAQFK' A
#
# COMPACT_ATOMS: atom_id res chain seq x y z
N MET A 1 15.77 43.33 13.98
CA MET A 1 16.42 42.04 14.31
C MET A 1 15.44 40.99 14.84
N LYS A 2 14.60 41.29 15.85
CA LYS A 2 13.61 40.32 16.40
C LYS A 2 12.57 39.84 15.38
N LEU A 3 12.11 40.73 14.50
CA LEU A 3 11.13 40.44 13.44
C LEU A 3 11.68 39.52 12.33
N SER A 4 12.99 39.57 12.07
CA SER A 4 13.67 38.73 11.09
C SER A 4 13.85 37.31 11.62
N ALA A 5 14.20 37.16 12.91
CA ALA A 5 14.31 35.87 13.58
C ALA A 5 12.96 35.13 13.67
N VAL A 6 11.87 35.85 13.98
CA VAL A 6 10.51 35.28 13.99
C VAL A 6 10.10 34.79 12.60
N ARG A 7 10.38 35.56 11.54
CA ARG A 7 10.10 35.15 10.15
C ARG A 7 10.90 33.92 9.73
N ILE A 8 12.18 33.85 10.09
CA ILE A 8 13.04 32.69 9.80
C ILE A 8 12.53 31.44 10.53
N TRP A 9 12.08 31.58 11.78
CA TRP A 9 11.54 30.49 12.58
C TRP A 9 10.18 30.02 12.07
N SER A 10 9.32 30.95 11.62
CA SER A 10 8.04 30.62 10.99
C SER A 10 8.23 29.88 9.66
N LEU A 11 9.21 30.26 8.85
CA LEU A 11 9.52 29.59 7.57
C LEU A 11 10.12 28.19 7.80
N ALA A 12 11.01 28.04 8.78
CA ALA A 12 11.60 26.75 9.14
C ALA A 12 10.54 25.77 9.70
N ALA A 13 9.63 26.26 10.54
CA ALA A 13 8.53 25.45 11.09
C ALA A 13 7.54 24.98 9.99
N LEU A 14 7.22 25.85 9.03
CA LEU A 14 6.38 25.48 7.88
C LEU A 14 7.05 24.40 7.01
N ALA A 15 8.36 24.50 6.79
CA ALA A 15 9.12 23.54 6.00
C ALA A 15 9.18 22.15 6.68
N LEU A 16 9.29 22.10 8.02
CA LEU A 16 9.29 20.83 8.77
C LEU A 16 7.93 20.11 8.71
N MET A 17 6.80 20.82 8.73
CA MET A 17 5.46 20.20 8.64
C MET A 17 5.18 19.57 7.27
N ALA A 18 5.72 20.12 6.19
CA ALA A 18 5.51 19.60 4.84
C ALA A 18 6.24 18.27 4.57
N PHE A 19 7.25 17.92 5.37
CA PHE A 19 8.06 16.71 5.16
C PHE A 19 7.40 15.44 5.73
N MET A 20 6.42 15.58 6.63
CA MET A 20 5.77 14.44 7.31
C MET A 20 4.60 13.79 6.55
N SER A 21 4.18 14.35 5.40
CA SER A 21 2.98 13.90 4.68
C SER A 21 3.21 12.85 3.59
N ALA A 22 4.45 12.37 3.39
CA ALA A 22 4.80 11.42 2.32
C ALA A 22 4.54 9.93 2.65
N GLY A 23 3.90 9.60 3.78
CA GLY A 23 3.92 8.24 4.33
C GLY A 23 2.56 7.59 4.56
N ALA A 24 1.75 7.33 3.53
CA ALA A 24 0.59 6.44 3.69
C ALA A 24 0.05 5.74 2.41
N ALA A 25 0.75 5.78 1.28
CA ALA A 25 0.27 5.15 0.05
C ALA A 25 0.78 3.71 -0.12
N HIS A 26 0.53 2.80 0.84
CA HIS A 26 1.10 1.44 0.76
C HIS A 26 0.07 0.31 0.86
N ALA A 27 0.02 -0.48 -0.22
CA ALA A 27 -0.03 -1.95 -0.25
C ALA A 27 -1.27 -2.66 -0.83
N ALA A 28 -2.27 -1.99 -1.40
CA ALA A 28 -3.43 -2.69 -2.01
C ALA A 28 -3.18 -3.36 -3.38
N GLY A 29 -1.94 -3.37 -3.87
CA GLY A 29 -1.59 -3.80 -5.23
C GLY A 29 -2.07 -2.83 -6.32
N THR A 30 -1.50 -2.94 -7.51
CA THR A 30 -1.92 -2.19 -8.70
C THR A 30 -3.33 -2.60 -9.13
N LEU A 31 -3.96 -1.78 -9.98
CA LEU A 31 -5.27 -2.13 -10.57
C LEU A 31 -5.22 -3.45 -11.34
N GLU A 32 -4.14 -3.68 -12.09
CA GLU A 32 -3.91 -4.90 -12.85
C GLU A 32 -3.73 -6.12 -11.95
N GLN A 33 -2.92 -6.02 -10.88
CA GLN A 33 -2.78 -7.08 -9.89
C GLN A 33 -4.13 -7.46 -9.27
N ARG A 34 -4.92 -6.46 -8.87
CA ARG A 34 -6.25 -6.67 -8.28
C ARG A 34 -7.20 -7.34 -9.26
N ARG A 35 -7.17 -6.96 -10.55
CA ARG A 35 -8.00 -7.59 -11.59
C ARG A 35 -7.60 -9.05 -11.80
N ALA A 36 -6.31 -9.32 -11.96
CA ALA A 36 -5.78 -10.67 -12.16
C ALA A 36 -6.14 -11.61 -10.99
N CYS A 37 -6.08 -11.11 -9.76
CA CYS A 37 -6.24 -11.93 -8.55
C CYS A 37 -7.61 -11.87 -7.88
N ARG A 38 -8.57 -11.05 -8.33
CA ARG A 38 -9.87 -10.87 -7.64
C ARG A 38 -10.64 -12.17 -7.45
N ALA A 39 -10.77 -12.97 -8.50
CA ALA A 39 -11.52 -14.22 -8.46
C ALA A 39 -10.84 -15.25 -7.55
N ASP A 40 -9.52 -15.36 -7.63
CA ASP A 40 -8.72 -16.26 -6.80
C ASP A 40 -8.73 -15.85 -5.32
N ALA A 41 -8.60 -14.56 -5.02
CA ALA A 41 -8.69 -14.02 -3.68
C ALA A 41 -10.03 -14.38 -3.02
N LYS A 42 -11.15 -14.19 -3.74
CA LYS A 42 -12.48 -14.53 -3.23
C LYS A 42 -12.64 -16.04 -3.03
N LYS A 43 -12.12 -16.85 -3.96
CA LYS A 43 -12.27 -18.31 -3.97
C LYS A 43 -11.45 -19.00 -2.89
N PHE A 44 -10.19 -18.59 -2.71
CA PHE A 44 -9.24 -19.30 -1.86
C PHE A 44 -8.97 -18.58 -0.53
N CYS A 45 -9.16 -17.26 -0.48
CA CYS A 45 -8.72 -16.41 0.63
C CYS A 45 -9.83 -15.48 1.15
N GLY A 46 -11.10 -15.79 0.85
CA GLY A 46 -12.25 -14.92 1.15
C GLY A 46 -12.43 -14.61 2.63
N GLU A 47 -12.01 -15.51 3.52
CA GLU A 47 -12.05 -15.34 4.97
C GLU A 47 -11.17 -14.17 5.47
N TYR A 48 -10.18 -13.76 4.68
CA TYR A 48 -9.26 -12.69 5.04
C TYR A 48 -9.69 -11.32 4.53
N ILE A 49 -10.80 -11.20 3.79
CA ILE A 49 -11.33 -9.92 3.33
C ILE A 49 -11.82 -9.09 4.53
N PRO A 50 -11.46 -7.79 4.65
CA PRO A 50 -10.72 -6.95 3.70
C PRO A 50 -9.20 -6.79 3.98
N ASN A 51 -8.61 -7.63 4.82
CA ASN A 51 -7.20 -7.52 5.22
C ASN A 51 -6.23 -7.94 4.10
N VAL A 52 -5.74 -6.95 3.36
CA VAL A 52 -4.81 -7.14 2.23
C VAL A 52 -3.57 -7.96 2.61
N ARG A 53 -2.97 -7.71 3.78
CA ARG A 53 -1.75 -8.42 4.21
C ARG A 53 -2.02 -9.92 4.39
N ARG A 54 -3.14 -10.27 5.01
CA ARG A 54 -3.55 -11.67 5.18
C ARG A 54 -3.96 -12.33 3.86
N ILE A 55 -4.64 -11.59 2.99
CA ILE A 55 -4.98 -12.06 1.65
C ILE A 55 -3.71 -12.40 0.85
N THR A 56 -2.70 -11.52 0.85
CA THR A 56 -1.44 -11.76 0.14
C THR A 56 -0.73 -13.01 0.67
N ALA A 57 -0.60 -13.15 1.99
CA ALA A 57 0.01 -14.33 2.61
C ALA A 57 -0.75 -15.63 2.26
N CYS A 58 -2.09 -15.59 2.27
CA CYS A 58 -2.92 -16.72 1.85
C CYS A 58 -2.71 -17.08 0.36
N MET A 59 -2.62 -16.08 -0.52
CA MET A 59 -2.37 -16.31 -1.94
C MET A 59 -0.97 -16.87 -2.20
N GLU A 60 0.05 -16.40 -1.47
CA GLU A 60 1.41 -16.96 -1.54
C GLU A 60 1.43 -18.45 -1.14
N ALA A 61 0.74 -18.80 -0.04
CA ALA A 61 0.60 -20.19 0.39
C ALA A 61 -0.17 -21.06 -0.61
N ASN A 62 -1.09 -20.47 -1.39
CA ASN A 62 -1.91 -21.15 -2.40
C ASN A 62 -1.43 -20.91 -3.83
N LYS A 63 -0.19 -20.43 -4.05
CA LYS A 63 0.30 -19.96 -5.37
C LYS A 63 0.10 -20.97 -6.51
N GLN A 64 0.23 -22.27 -6.22
CA GLN A 64 0.02 -23.35 -7.21
C GLN A 64 -1.45 -23.57 -7.60
N ARG A 65 -2.40 -23.14 -6.77
CA ARG A 65 -3.86 -23.25 -6.99
C ARG A 65 -4.44 -22.02 -7.67
N LEU A 66 -3.71 -20.91 -7.70
CA LEU A 66 -4.13 -19.68 -8.38
C LEU A 66 -4.15 -19.87 -9.89
N THR A 67 -4.97 -19.06 -10.58
CA THR A 67 -4.95 -18.95 -12.04
C THR A 67 -3.56 -18.53 -12.55
N PRO A 68 -3.17 -18.89 -13.79
CA PRO A 68 -1.90 -18.46 -14.35
C PRO A 68 -1.69 -16.94 -14.33
N ALA A 69 -2.75 -16.17 -14.57
CA ALA A 69 -2.71 -14.71 -14.57
C ALA A 69 -2.41 -14.13 -13.18
N CYS A 70 -3.04 -14.64 -12.12
CA CYS A 70 -2.76 -14.20 -10.76
C CYS A 70 -1.40 -14.70 -10.27
N ARG A 71 -1.04 -15.96 -10.58
CA ARG A 71 0.26 -16.54 -10.22
C ARG A 71 1.43 -15.75 -10.78
N ALA A 72 1.28 -15.20 -11.98
CA ALA A 72 2.27 -14.35 -12.64
C ALA A 72 2.53 -13.01 -11.90
N GLN A 73 1.71 -12.64 -10.91
CA GLN A 73 1.92 -11.44 -10.08
C GLN A 73 2.89 -11.67 -8.91
N PHE A 74 3.19 -12.93 -8.57
CA PHE A 74 4.05 -13.30 -7.43
C PHE A 74 5.49 -13.63 -7.86
N LYS A 75 6.07 -12.84 -8.77
CA LYS A 75 7.44 -13.05 -9.25
C LYS A 75 8.46 -12.54 -8.24
#